data_AF-A0A177NN21-F1
#
_entry.id   AF-A0A177NN21-F1
#
_cell.length_a   1.000
_cell.length_b   1.000
_cell.length_c   1.000
_cell.angle_alpha   90.00
_cell.angle_beta   90.00
_cell.angle_gamma   90.00
#
_symmetry.space_group_name_H-M   'P 1'
#
loop_
_entity.id
_entity.type
_entity.pdbx_description
1 polymer ?
#
loop_
_entity_poly.entity_id
_entity_poly.type
_entity_poly.pdbx_seq_one_letter_code
_entity_poly.pdbx_strand_id
1 'polypeptide(L)' 'MKILHLFFGTPLTVKIEIDTKFFTSLIETGQIHVTDFRCLDLSSKQIVWRMLLSLAKSRFRNMHGIS' A
#
# COMPACT_ATOMS: atom_id res chain seq x y z
N MET A 1 -10.99 11.13 -33.62
CA MET A 1 -12.32 10.84 -33.02
C MET A 1 -12.30 9.44 -32.41
N LYS A 2 -12.39 9.38 -31.07
CA LYS A 2 -13.09 8.41 -30.20
C LYS A 2 -13.11 6.90 -30.58
N ILE A 3 -12.13 6.12 -30.08
CA ILE A 3 -12.28 4.65 -29.88
C ILE A 3 -11.82 4.17 -28.48
N LEU A 4 -11.43 5.05 -27.55
CA LEU A 4 -10.75 4.63 -26.30
C LEU A 4 -11.64 4.28 -25.08
N HIS A 5 -12.95 4.08 -25.22
CA HIS A 5 -13.84 3.96 -24.03
C HIS A 5 -14.65 2.66 -23.90
N LEU A 6 -14.39 1.62 -24.69
CA LEU A 6 -15.21 0.41 -24.68
C LEU A 6 -14.79 -0.69 -23.68
N PHE A 7 -13.74 -0.48 -22.86
CA PHE A 7 -13.30 -1.48 -21.87
C PHE A 7 -13.13 -0.96 -20.44
N PHE A 8 -13.51 0.29 -20.15
CA PHE A 8 -13.42 0.82 -18.79
C PHE A 8 -14.74 0.62 -18.03
N GLY A 9 -15.13 -0.65 -17.85
CA GLY A 9 -15.85 -0.97 -16.63
C GLY A 9 -14.97 -0.51 -15.47
N THR A 10 -15.52 0.23 -14.50
CA THR A 10 -14.77 0.58 -13.29
C THR A 10 -14.14 -0.70 -12.75
N PRO A 11 -12.79 -0.83 -12.71
CA PRO A 11 -12.18 -2.04 -12.20
C PRO A 11 -12.72 -2.27 -10.80
N LEU A 12 -13.10 -3.51 -10.49
CA LEU A 12 -13.51 -3.90 -9.14
C LEU A 12 -12.38 -3.53 -8.18
N THR A 13 -12.53 -2.37 -7.55
CA THR A 13 -11.52 -1.79 -6.70
C THR A 13 -11.59 -2.44 -5.34
N VAL A 14 -10.52 -3.10 -4.95
CA VAL A 14 -10.40 -3.73 -3.62
C VAL A 14 -10.06 -2.64 -2.61
N LYS A 15 -10.84 -2.56 -1.53
CA LYS A 15 -10.58 -1.70 -0.37
C LYS A 15 -9.83 -2.50 0.70
N ILE A 16 -9.04 -1.79 1.50
CA ILE A 16 -8.41 -2.36 2.69
C ILE A 16 -9.43 -2.31 3.83
N GLU A 17 -9.94 -3.46 4.27
CA GLU A 17 -10.86 -3.59 5.41
C GLU A 17 -10.17 -4.14 6.67
N ILE A 18 -8.85 -4.35 6.62
CA ILE A 18 -8.05 -4.88 7.73
C ILE A 18 -7.62 -3.73 8.65
N ASP A 19 -7.57 -4.00 9.96
CA ASP A 19 -6.99 -3.08 10.94
C ASP A 19 -5.56 -2.65 10.56
N THR A 20 -5.28 -1.37 10.74
CA THR A 20 -4.02 -0.77 10.29
C THR A 20 -2.80 -1.33 11.04
N LYS A 21 -2.92 -1.67 12.33
CA LYS A 21 -1.80 -2.22 13.10
C LYS A 21 -1.49 -3.64 12.64
N PHE A 22 -2.52 -4.47 12.46
CA PHE A 22 -2.35 -5.82 11.96
C PHE A 22 -1.75 -5.82 10.54
N PHE A 23 -2.29 -4.99 9.65
CA PHE A 23 -1.76 -4.83 8.30
C PHE A 23 -0.30 -4.37 8.27
N THR A 24 0.09 -3.46 9.17
CA THR A 24 1.49 -3.03 9.32
C THR A 24 2.39 -4.21 9.72
N SER A 25 1.96 -5.04 10.67
CA SER A 25 2.73 -6.22 11.09
C SER A 25 2.92 -7.23 9.95
N LEU A 26 1.92 -7.42 9.09
CA LEU A 26 2.01 -8.29 7.92
C LEU A 26 3.02 -7.76 6.89
N ILE A 27 3.09 -6.44 6.71
CA ILE A 27 4.12 -5.80 5.86
C ILE A 27 5.51 -5.98 6.48
N GLU A 28 5.66 -5.73 7.79
CA GLU A 28 6.95 -5.81 8.48
C GLU A 28 7.53 -7.22 8.51
N THR A 29 6.67 -8.23 8.60
CA THR A 29 7.04 -9.66 8.57
C THR A 29 7.23 -10.20 7.15
N GLY A 30 6.96 -9.40 6.12
CA GLY A 30 7.09 -9.79 4.71
C GLY A 30 6.00 -10.75 4.23
N GLN A 31 4.88 -10.85 4.96
CA GLN A 31 3.73 -11.68 4.58
C GLN A 31 2.86 -11.07 3.48
N ILE A 32 3.02 -9.76 3.21
CA ILE A 32 2.35 -9.06 2.10
C ILE A 32 3.43 -8.47 1.19
N HIS A 33 3.30 -8.72 -0.11
CA HIS A 33 4.22 -8.23 -1.12
C HIS A 33 3.64 -7.00 -1.85
N VAL A 34 4.52 -6.15 -2.39
CA VAL A 34 4.12 -4.92 -3.10
C VAL A 34 3.19 -5.20 -4.30
N THR A 35 3.30 -6.40 -4.88
CA THR A 35 2.44 -6.85 -5.97
C THR A 35 0.97 -7.00 -5.56
N ASP A 36 0.70 -7.27 -4.28
CA ASP A 36 -0.65 -7.47 -3.76
C ASP A 36 -1.44 -6.15 -3.73
N PHE A 37 -0.74 -5.01 -3.78
CA PHE A 37 -1.36 -3.68 -3.80
C PHE A 37 -1.81 -3.22 -5.19
N ARG A 38 -1.58 -4.01 -6.25
CA ARG A 38 -1.89 -3.60 -7.63
C ARG A 38 -3.39 -3.38 -7.86
N CYS A 39 -4.24 -4.22 -7.25
CA CYS A 39 -5.70 -4.20 -7.39
C CYS A 39 -6.41 -3.19 -6.47
N LEU A 40 -5.68 -2.54 -5.57
CA LEU A 40 -6.24 -1.53 -4.67
C LEU A 40 -6.69 -0.28 -5.43
N ASP A 41 -7.75 0.36 -4.94
CA ASP A 41 -8.09 1.72 -5.38
C ASP A 41 -7.00 2.73 -5.03
N LEU A 42 -7.10 3.91 -5.65
CA LEU A 42 -6.17 5.01 -5.43
C LEU A 42 -6.08 5.42 -3.96
N SER A 43 -7.22 5.47 -3.26
CA SER A 43 -7.28 5.89 -1.85
C SER A 43 -6.54 4.91 -0.94
N SER A 44 -6.82 3.63 -1.12
CA SER A 44 -6.20 2.49 -0.43
C SER A 44 -4.70 2.43 -0.72
N LYS A 45 -4.29 2.65 -1.97
CA LYS A 45 -2.86 2.78 -2.33
C LYS A 45 -2.19 3.92 -1.57
N GLN A 46 -2.81 5.10 -1.50
CA GLN A 46 -2.26 6.24 -0.75
C GLN A 46 -2.12 5.94 0.74
N ILE A 47 -3.03 5.17 1.32
CA ILE A 47 -2.93 4.70 2.71
C ILE A 47 -1.71 3.78 2.89
N VAL A 48 -1.54 2.78 2.01
CA VAL A 48 -0.36 1.89 2.03
C VAL A 48 0.95 2.67 1.88
N TRP A 49 1.01 3.61 0.94
CA TRP A 49 2.20 4.45 0.73
C TRP A 49 2.57 5.26 1.97
N ARG A 50 1.59 5.85 2.68
CA ARG A 50 1.84 6.57 3.93
C ARG A 50 2.37 5.64 5.02
N MET A 51 1.84 4.42 5.13
CA MET A 51 2.35 3.42 6.07
C MET A 51 3.79 3.03 5.76
N LEU A 52 4.10 2.67 4.51
CA LEU A 52 5.45 2.30 4.07
C LEU A 52 6.45 3.43 4.30
N LEU A 53 6.06 4.67 4.00
CA LEU A 53 6.90 5.84 4.24
C LEU A 53 7.18 6.03 5.75
N SER A 54 6.17 5.87 6.60
CA SER A 54 6.33 5.95 8.07
C SER A 54 7.28 4.85 8.58
N LEU A 55 7.11 3.63 8.08
CA LEU A 55 7.94 2.49 8.43
C LEU A 55 9.40 2.69 8.01
N ALA A 56 9.62 3.16 6.78
CA ALA A 56 10.95 3.48 6.29
C ALA A 56 11.62 4.56 7.16
N LYS A 57 10.90 5.65 7.48
CA LYS A 57 11.39 6.71 8.38
C LYS A 57 11.78 6.18 9.77
N SER A 58 10.97 5.27 10.34
CA SER A 58 11.27 4.60 11.60
C SER A 58 12.55 3.78 11.52
N ARG A 59 12.71 2.97 10.47
CA ARG A 59 13.92 2.15 10.26
C ARG A 59 15.17 3.02 10.11
N PHE A 60 15.10 4.09 9.32
CA PHE A 60 16.23 5.01 9.16
C PHE A 60 16.59 5.74 10.46
N ARG A 61 15.60 6.11 11.28
CA ARG A 61 15.86 6.70 12.60
C ARG A 61 16.58 5.72 13.52
N ASN A 62 16.12 4.47 13.57
CA ASN A 62 16.70 3.46 14.45
C ASN A 62 18.12 3.05 14.00
N MET A 63 18.43 3.16 12.70
CA MET A 63 19.79 2.95 12.19
C MET A 63 20.78 4.05 12.59
N HIS A 64 20.31 5.29 12.83
CA HIS A 64 21.16 6.40 13.28
C HIS A 64 21.26 6.53 14.81
N GLY A 65 20.55 5.69 15.58
CA GLY A 65 20.53 5.70 17.05
C GLY A 65 21.58 4.82 17.71
N ILE A 66 22.57 4.33 16.95
CA ILE A 66 23.72 3.60 17.48
C ILE A 66 24.95 4.48 17.23
N SER A 67 25.20 5.42 18.14
CA SER A 67 26.44 6.20 18.24
C SER A 67 26.63 6.59 19.70
#